data_AF-A0A6H1ZIG9-F1
#
_entry.id   AF-A0A6H1ZIG9-F1
#
_cell.length_a   1.000
_cell.length_b   1.000
_cell.length_c   1.000
_cell.angle_alpha   90.00
_cell.angle_beta   90.00
_cell.angle_gamma   90.00
#
_symmetry.space_group_name_H-M   'P 1'
#
loop_
_entity.id
_entity.type
_entity.pdbx_description
1 polymer ?
#
loop_
_entity_poly.entity_id
_entity_poly.type
_entity_poly.pdbx_seq_one_letter_code
_entity_poly.pdbx_strand_id
1 'polypeptide(L)'
;MEVSQGEKLIIHMLSDLFEHLGVESELDPGFIKRALDGQSWAISSRYGFTERGDRDDSVANEVGEILHMWRIIEETVEGFDEQQQTQLVELAPVFGKTVKFPGFDANASSGHYGTAVFLVKEDFGWDHFRGRNLNSHGAGTVEGHRRMRARFKEVMRQRNFEQLTPKDMASVLNERTHPENQD
;
A
#
# COMPACT_ATOMS: atom_id res chain seq x y z
N MET A 1 -15.84 -9.56 3.06
CA MET A 1 -16.26 -10.65 3.95
C MET A 1 -16.23 -10.17 5.40
N GLU A 2 -17.39 -9.93 6.00
CA GLU A 2 -17.49 -9.76 7.46
C GLU A 2 -17.53 -11.14 8.12
N VAL A 3 -16.68 -11.37 9.12
CA VAL A 3 -16.61 -12.63 9.87
C VAL A 3 -16.87 -12.32 11.33
N SER A 4 -17.93 -12.89 11.90
CA SER A 4 -18.28 -12.73 13.30
C SER A 4 -17.20 -13.32 14.23
N GLN A 5 -17.16 -12.87 15.49
CA GLN A 5 -16.20 -13.40 16.46
C GLN A 5 -16.36 -14.91 16.68
N GLY A 6 -17.60 -15.42 16.61
CA GLY A 6 -17.88 -16.86 16.70
C GLY A 6 -17.31 -17.62 15.50
N GLU A 7 -17.50 -17.11 14.28
CA GLU A 7 -16.94 -17.71 13.06
C GLU A 7 -15.41 -17.67 13.06
N LYS A 8 -14.80 -16.57 13.52
CA LYS A 8 -13.34 -16.50 13.69
C LYS A 8 -12.84 -17.61 14.60
N LEU A 9 -13.45 -17.77 15.78
CA LEU A 9 -13.06 -18.82 16.71
C LEU A 9 -13.18 -20.22 16.08
N ILE A 10 -14.27 -20.48 15.36
CA ILE A 10 -14.47 -21.76 14.66
C ILE A 10 -13.38 -21.97 13.60
N ILE A 11 -13.08 -20.98 12.77
CA ILE A 11 -12.07 -21.09 11.71
C ILE A 11 -10.67 -21.26 12.29
N HIS A 12 -10.33 -20.58 13.40
CA HIS A 12 -9.07 -20.80 14.11
C HIS A 12 -8.94 -22.24 14.62
N MET A 13 -9.96 -22.75 15.32
CA MET A 13 -9.95 -24.14 15.80
C MET A 13 -9.85 -25.16 14.66
N LEU A 14 -10.56 -24.92 13.55
CA LEU A 14 -10.47 -25.77 12.36
C LEU A 14 -9.09 -25.71 11.71
N SER A 15 -8.48 -24.54 11.63
CA SER A 15 -7.12 -24.36 11.09
C SER A 15 -6.09 -25.11 11.92
N ASP A 16 -6.20 -25.04 13.26
CA ASP A 16 -5.32 -25.76 14.17
C ASP A 16 -5.50 -27.29 14.05
N LEU A 17 -6.74 -27.75 13.84
CA LEU A 17 -7.02 -29.16 13.55
C LEU A 17 -6.43 -29.61 12.21
N PHE A 18 -6.55 -28.80 11.15
CA PHE A 18 -5.97 -29.10 9.83
C PHE A 18 -4.45 -29.26 9.92
N GLU A 19 -3.79 -28.33 10.62
CA GLU A 19 -2.34 -28.37 10.87
C GLU A 19 -1.96 -29.59 11.71
N HIS A 20 -2.69 -29.86 12.80
CA HIS A 20 -2.41 -31.00 13.69
C HIS A 20 -2.56 -32.35 13.00
N LEU A 21 -3.57 -32.48 12.13
CA LEU A 21 -3.86 -33.71 11.40
C LEU A 21 -3.02 -33.87 10.12
N GLY A 22 -2.26 -32.84 9.72
CA GLY A 22 -1.45 -32.86 8.51
C GLY A 22 -2.27 -32.98 7.23
N VAL A 23 -3.45 -32.35 7.19
CA VAL A 23 -4.35 -32.41 6.03
C VAL A 23 -3.73 -31.67 4.85
N GLU A 24 -3.53 -32.36 3.72
CA GLU A 24 -3.18 -31.72 2.45
C GLU A 24 -4.42 -31.01 1.88
N SER A 25 -4.33 -29.71 1.69
CA SER A 25 -5.40 -28.87 1.17
C SER A 25 -4.83 -27.76 0.29
N GLU A 26 -5.64 -27.28 -0.65
CA GLU A 26 -5.37 -26.03 -1.38
C GLU A 26 -5.47 -24.80 -0.47
N LEU A 27 -6.15 -24.94 0.67
CA LEU A 27 -6.25 -23.90 1.69
C LEU A 27 -5.00 -23.90 2.56
N ASP A 28 -4.47 -22.70 2.82
CA ASP A 28 -3.31 -22.46 3.69
C ASP A 28 -3.84 -21.97 5.05
N PRO A 29 -3.90 -22.85 6.08
CA PRO A 29 -4.48 -22.49 7.38
C PRO A 29 -3.70 -21.35 8.05
N GLY A 30 -2.39 -21.28 7.84
CA GLY A 30 -1.54 -20.22 8.36
C GLY A 30 -1.91 -18.86 7.77
N PHE A 31 -2.11 -18.79 6.46
CA PHE A 31 -2.59 -17.56 5.80
C PHE A 31 -3.98 -17.15 6.27
N ILE A 32 -4.93 -18.11 6.33
CA ILE A 32 -6.31 -17.84 6.76
C ILE A 32 -6.31 -17.22 8.17
N LYS A 33 -5.57 -17.82 9.12
CA LYS A 33 -5.45 -17.29 10.49
C LYS A 33 -4.93 -15.85 10.50
N ARG A 34 -3.87 -15.54 9.75
CA ARG A 34 -3.33 -14.17 9.67
C ARG A 34 -4.29 -13.18 9.03
N ALA A 35 -5.04 -13.61 8.02
CA ALA A 35 -5.99 -12.75 7.31
C ALA A 35 -7.25 -12.43 8.15
N LEU A 36 -7.70 -13.34 9.02
CA LEU A 36 -8.88 -13.12 9.87
C LEU A 36 -8.71 -11.95 10.86
N ASP A 37 -7.48 -11.55 11.16
CA ASP A 37 -7.12 -10.42 12.02
C ASP A 37 -7.17 -9.07 11.27
N GLY A 38 -8.36 -8.76 10.74
CA GLY A 38 -8.66 -7.47 10.14
C GLY A 38 -8.33 -7.35 8.64
N GLN A 39 -7.94 -8.44 7.97
CA GLN A 39 -7.66 -8.50 6.54
C GLN A 39 -8.47 -9.61 5.84
N SER A 40 -9.69 -9.88 6.32
CA SER A 40 -10.51 -11.01 5.88
C SER A 40 -10.84 -10.98 4.38
N TRP A 41 -10.84 -9.78 3.78
CA TRP A 41 -10.95 -9.56 2.33
C TRP A 41 -9.90 -10.37 1.54
N ALA A 42 -8.69 -10.54 2.09
CA ALA A 42 -7.59 -11.21 1.41
C ALA A 42 -7.83 -12.71 1.19
N ILE A 43 -8.69 -13.33 2.01
CA ILE A 43 -9.10 -14.74 1.84
C ILE A 43 -9.88 -14.88 0.53
N SER A 44 -10.86 -14.00 0.31
CA SER A 44 -11.62 -13.96 -0.94
C SER A 44 -10.73 -13.68 -2.15
N SER A 45 -9.78 -12.75 -2.03
CA SER A 45 -8.83 -12.44 -3.11
C SER A 45 -7.93 -13.61 -3.46
N ARG A 46 -7.38 -14.32 -2.47
CA ARG A 46 -6.42 -15.43 -2.70
C ARG A 46 -7.09 -16.68 -3.26
N TYR A 47 -8.27 -17.03 -2.75
CA TYR A 47 -8.94 -18.28 -3.11
C TYR A 47 -10.09 -18.11 -4.12
N GLY A 48 -10.33 -16.88 -4.59
CA GLY A 48 -11.38 -16.59 -5.56
C GLY A 48 -12.78 -16.83 -5.02
N PHE A 49 -12.99 -16.73 -3.69
CA PHE A 49 -14.33 -16.81 -3.10
C PHE A 49 -15.10 -15.54 -3.46
N THR A 50 -15.84 -15.59 -4.57
CA THR A 50 -16.72 -14.49 -4.97
C THR A 50 -18.05 -14.60 -4.24
N GLU A 51 -18.15 -14.03 -3.04
CA GLU A 51 -19.46 -13.69 -2.51
C GLU A 51 -19.95 -12.41 -3.18
N ARG A 52 -21.05 -12.54 -3.91
CA ARG A 52 -21.71 -11.45 -4.62
C ARG A 52 -22.52 -10.64 -3.61
N GLY A 53 -21.85 -9.83 -2.78
CA GLY A 53 -22.51 -8.94 -1.84
C GLY A 53 -21.64 -8.58 -0.64
N ASP A 54 -21.37 -7.29 -0.51
CA ASP A 54 -20.88 -6.59 0.70
C ASP A 54 -19.43 -6.87 1.16
N ARG A 55 -18.57 -5.90 1.49
CA ARG A 55 -18.46 -4.44 1.39
C ARG A 55 -17.06 -4.13 1.97
N ASP A 56 -16.53 -2.98 1.57
CA ASP A 56 -15.41 -2.23 2.18
C ASP A 56 -13.95 -2.70 1.97
N ASP A 57 -13.60 -3.12 0.76
CA ASP A 57 -12.19 -3.15 0.29
C ASP A 57 -11.62 -1.74 0.04
N SER A 58 -12.27 -0.67 0.54
CA SER A 58 -11.89 0.71 0.22
C SER A 58 -10.46 0.99 0.66
N VAL A 59 -10.09 0.57 1.88
CA VAL A 59 -8.74 0.72 2.42
C VAL A 59 -7.73 -0.17 1.70
N ALA A 60 -8.09 -1.42 1.38
CA ALA A 60 -7.20 -2.33 0.66
C ALA A 60 -6.88 -1.83 -0.76
N ASN A 61 -7.90 -1.38 -1.49
CA ASN A 61 -7.75 -0.74 -2.78
C ASN A 61 -6.94 0.56 -2.64
N GLU A 62 -7.23 1.37 -1.62
CA GLU A 62 -6.54 2.62 -1.39
C GLU A 62 -5.03 2.41 -1.16
N VAL A 63 -4.69 1.46 -0.28
CA VAL A 63 -3.31 1.07 0.01
C VAL A 63 -2.64 0.51 -1.23
N GLY A 64 -3.30 -0.37 -1.99
CA GLY A 64 -2.78 -0.91 -3.24
C GLY A 64 -2.45 0.18 -4.28
N GLU A 65 -3.34 1.16 -4.46
CA GLU A 65 -3.08 2.30 -5.36
C GLU A 65 -1.91 3.17 -4.88
N ILE A 66 -1.77 3.36 -3.56
CA ILE A 66 -0.67 4.14 -2.98
C ILE A 66 0.66 3.39 -3.16
N LEU A 67 0.71 2.09 -2.87
CA LEU A 67 1.90 1.26 -3.08
C LEU A 67 2.31 1.23 -4.55
N HIS A 68 1.35 1.13 -5.46
CA HIS A 68 1.60 1.19 -6.90
C HIS A 68 2.23 2.52 -7.33
N MET A 69 1.64 3.64 -6.90
CA MET A 69 2.17 4.97 -7.16
C MET A 69 3.62 5.10 -6.66
N TRP A 70 3.88 4.69 -5.41
CA TRP A 70 5.22 4.79 -4.82
C TRP A 70 6.25 3.91 -5.51
N ARG A 71 5.86 2.71 -5.96
CA ARG A 71 6.74 1.85 -6.74
C ARG A 71 7.19 2.56 -8.02
N ILE A 72 6.25 3.13 -8.78
CA ILE A 72 6.56 3.86 -10.02
C ILE A 72 7.43 5.09 -9.73
N ILE A 73 7.12 5.85 -8.67
CA ILE A 73 7.91 7.02 -8.28
C ILE A 73 9.36 6.60 -7.98
N GLU A 74 9.57 5.58 -7.15
CA GLU A 74 10.92 5.11 -6.80
C GLU A 74 11.67 4.57 -8.03
N GLU A 75 11.04 3.72 -8.83
CA GLU A 75 11.63 3.17 -10.06
C GLU A 75 11.99 4.29 -11.07
N THR A 76 11.14 5.31 -11.20
CA THR A 76 11.39 6.46 -12.09
C THR A 76 12.59 7.27 -11.63
N VAL A 77 12.66 7.61 -10.34
CA VAL A 77 13.75 8.43 -9.79
C VAL A 77 15.07 7.66 -9.78
N GLU A 78 15.04 6.35 -9.52
CA GLU A 78 16.23 5.48 -9.64
C GLU A 78 16.80 5.45 -11.07
N GLY A 79 15.95 5.67 -12.08
CA GLY A 79 16.36 5.77 -13.48
C GLY A 79 16.84 7.17 -13.93
N PHE A 80 16.82 8.19 -13.07
CA PHE A 80 17.27 9.53 -13.43
C PHE A 80 18.79 9.66 -13.44
N ASP A 81 19.31 10.36 -14.46
CA ASP A 81 20.72 10.78 -14.50
C ASP A 81 21.03 11.91 -13.48
N GLU A 82 22.31 12.28 -13.35
CA GLU A 82 22.75 13.29 -12.39
C GLU A 82 22.09 14.66 -12.61
N GLN A 83 21.85 15.05 -13.87
CA GLN A 83 21.20 16.31 -14.21
C GLN A 83 19.73 16.30 -13.80
N GLN A 84 19.04 15.21 -14.08
CA GLN A 84 17.64 15.00 -13.72
C GLN A 84 17.45 14.91 -12.20
N GLN A 85 18.36 14.25 -11.48
CA GLN A 85 18.34 14.21 -10.01
C GLN A 85 18.56 15.59 -9.41
N THR A 86 19.53 16.35 -9.93
CA THR A 86 19.78 17.74 -9.49
C THR A 86 18.54 18.59 -9.70
N GLN A 87 17.93 18.52 -10.89
CA GLN A 87 16.70 19.24 -11.20
C GLN A 87 15.54 18.85 -10.28
N LEU A 88 15.39 17.56 -9.93
CA LEU A 88 14.36 17.11 -9.01
C LEU A 88 14.54 17.71 -7.61
N VAL A 89 15.77 17.75 -7.09
CA VAL A 89 16.08 18.34 -5.78
C VAL A 89 15.79 19.85 -5.77
N GLU A 90 16.08 20.56 -6.86
CA GLU A 90 15.76 21.99 -6.99
C GLU A 90 14.24 22.26 -7.00
N LEU A 91 13.48 21.43 -7.73
CA LEU A 91 12.02 21.61 -7.88
C LEU A 91 11.21 21.08 -6.69
N ALA A 92 11.77 20.16 -5.90
CA ALA A 92 11.15 19.59 -4.71
C ALA A 92 12.15 19.54 -3.55
N PRO A 93 12.57 20.69 -2.98
CA PRO A 93 13.68 20.74 -2.02
C PRO A 93 13.43 19.93 -0.73
N VAL A 94 12.16 19.76 -0.34
CA VAL A 94 11.77 19.00 0.85
C VAL A 94 11.79 17.49 0.62
N PHE A 95 11.36 17.03 -0.56
CA PHE A 95 11.09 15.60 -0.81
C PHE A 95 11.96 14.97 -1.91
N GLY A 96 12.58 15.78 -2.77
CA GLY A 96 13.38 15.35 -3.91
C GLY A 96 14.74 14.77 -3.54
N LYS A 97 15.24 15.03 -2.32
CA LYS A 97 16.51 14.45 -1.82
C LYS A 97 16.37 12.98 -1.42
N THR A 98 15.22 12.62 -0.83
CA THR A 98 14.96 11.27 -0.32
C THR A 98 13.60 10.81 -0.81
N VAL A 99 13.59 10.26 -2.03
CA VAL A 99 12.38 9.74 -2.66
C VAL A 99 12.21 8.27 -2.31
N LYS A 100 11.64 8.02 -1.13
CA LYS A 100 11.26 6.68 -0.67
C LYS A 100 9.90 6.70 0.00
N PHE A 101 9.16 5.60 -0.15
CA PHE A 101 7.86 5.41 0.48
C PHE A 101 7.99 5.55 2.00
N PRO A 102 7.34 6.55 2.64
CA PRO A 102 7.48 6.79 4.07
C PRO A 102 6.61 5.85 4.93
N GLY A 103 5.76 5.02 4.31
CA GLY A 103 4.81 4.20 5.06
C GLY A 103 3.52 4.93 5.46
N PHE A 104 2.89 4.40 6.50
CA PHE A 104 1.65 4.89 7.11
C PHE A 104 1.81 4.99 8.63
N ASP A 105 0.99 5.81 9.27
CA ASP A 105 0.98 5.90 10.74
C ASP A 105 0.39 4.62 11.35
N ALA A 106 1.21 3.87 12.10
CA ALA A 106 0.76 2.66 12.79
C ALA A 106 -0.23 2.93 13.93
N ASN A 107 -0.29 4.17 14.43
CA ASN A 107 -1.22 4.55 15.50
C ASN A 107 -2.58 5.00 14.97
N ALA A 108 -2.72 5.20 13.66
CA ALA A 108 -3.99 5.59 13.05
C ALA A 108 -4.99 4.42 13.07
N SER A 109 -6.24 4.72 13.42
CA SER A 109 -7.34 3.73 13.42
C SER A 109 -7.86 3.38 12.02
N SER A 110 -7.30 3.97 10.97
CA SER A 110 -7.76 3.81 9.58
C SER A 110 -7.38 2.48 8.93
N GLY A 111 -6.61 1.62 9.60
CA GLY A 111 -6.23 0.29 9.11
C GLY A 111 -5.15 0.27 8.02
N HIS A 112 -4.73 1.42 7.47
CA HIS A 112 -3.82 1.49 6.32
C HIS A 112 -2.46 0.84 6.59
N TYR A 113 -1.89 1.08 7.77
CA TYR A 113 -0.62 0.47 8.17
C TYR A 113 -0.71 -1.07 8.22
N GLY A 114 -1.74 -1.61 8.89
CA GLY A 114 -1.96 -3.05 9.00
C GLY A 114 -2.14 -3.71 7.64
N THR A 115 -2.93 -3.09 6.76
CA THR A 115 -3.17 -3.56 5.39
C THR A 115 -1.90 -3.49 4.54
N ALA A 116 -1.10 -2.44 4.65
CA ALA A 116 0.17 -2.34 3.92
C ALA A 116 1.18 -3.39 4.38
N VAL A 117 1.31 -3.61 5.70
CA VAL A 117 2.16 -4.66 6.25
C VAL A 117 1.72 -6.04 5.77
N PHE A 118 0.42 -6.29 5.76
CA PHE A 118 -0.14 -7.55 5.26
C PHE A 118 0.16 -7.75 3.77
N LEU A 119 -0.16 -6.77 2.92
CA LEU A 119 0.09 -6.83 1.48
C LEU A 119 1.57 -7.05 1.12
N VAL A 120 2.49 -6.41 1.85
CA VAL A 120 3.94 -6.52 1.58
C VAL A 120 4.54 -7.83 2.08
N LYS A 121 3.98 -8.39 3.16
CA LYS A 121 4.44 -9.67 3.72
C LYS A 121 3.94 -10.86 2.92
N GLU A 122 2.68 -10.83 2.52
CA GLU A 122 2.06 -11.89 1.74
C GLU A 122 2.40 -11.75 0.25
N ASP A 123 2.21 -12.82 -0.52
CA ASP A 123 2.63 -12.90 -1.93
C ASP A 123 1.66 -12.18 -2.89
N PHE A 124 1.47 -10.87 -2.67
CA PHE A 124 0.62 -9.99 -3.50
C PHE A 124 1.43 -9.15 -4.51
N GLY A 125 2.69 -9.52 -4.79
CA GLY A 125 3.52 -8.82 -5.79
C GLY A 125 4.15 -7.50 -5.33
N TRP A 126 4.27 -7.29 -4.02
CA TRP A 126 4.83 -6.07 -3.41
C TRP A 126 6.28 -6.22 -2.91
N ASP A 127 7.06 -7.11 -3.53
CA ASP A 127 8.43 -7.43 -3.12
C ASP A 127 9.36 -6.21 -3.03
N HIS A 128 9.11 -5.18 -3.86
CA HIS A 128 9.83 -3.91 -3.83
C HIS A 128 9.90 -3.27 -2.44
N PHE A 129 8.86 -3.50 -1.62
CA PHE A 129 8.75 -2.94 -0.26
C PHE A 129 9.10 -3.93 0.85
N ARG A 130 9.44 -5.18 0.53
CA ARG A 130 9.68 -6.24 1.52
C ARG A 130 10.86 -5.89 2.43
N GLY A 131 10.71 -6.15 3.72
CA GLY A 131 11.74 -5.90 4.74
C GLY A 131 11.89 -4.43 5.16
N ARG A 132 11.13 -3.50 4.58
CA ARG A 132 11.17 -2.07 4.96
C ARG A 132 10.32 -1.80 6.21
N ASN A 133 10.71 -0.79 6.99
CA ASN A 133 9.84 -0.22 8.03
C ASN A 133 8.74 0.62 7.36
N LEU A 134 7.47 0.20 7.51
CA LEU A 134 6.31 0.89 6.93
C LEU A 134 5.60 1.82 7.93
N ASN A 135 6.16 2.02 9.12
CA ASN A 135 5.62 2.98 10.08
C ASN A 135 6.19 4.37 9.82
N SER A 136 5.34 5.31 9.44
CA SER A 136 5.76 6.68 9.15
C SER A 136 6.04 7.53 10.39
N HIS A 137 5.52 7.12 11.56
CA HIS A 137 5.51 7.91 12.79
C HIS A 137 4.89 9.31 12.66
N GLY A 138 4.15 9.59 11.57
CA GLY A 138 3.62 10.91 11.25
C GLY A 138 2.12 10.89 11.07
N ALA A 139 1.41 11.69 11.85
CA ALA A 139 -0.01 11.94 11.63
C ALA A 139 -0.24 12.61 10.25
N GLY A 140 -1.31 12.24 9.55
CA GLY A 140 -1.69 12.87 8.27
C GLY A 140 -0.98 12.31 7.03
N THR A 141 -0.22 11.21 7.15
CA THR A 141 0.46 10.62 5.98
C THR A 141 -0.49 10.08 4.92
N VAL A 142 -1.66 9.58 5.33
CA VAL A 142 -2.68 9.09 4.39
C VAL A 142 -3.19 10.22 3.51
N GLU A 143 -3.48 11.39 4.10
CA GLU A 143 -3.97 12.58 3.41
C GLU A 143 -2.91 13.11 2.43
N GLY A 144 -1.64 13.09 2.82
CA GLY A 144 -0.52 13.37 1.92
C GLY A 144 -0.50 12.43 0.72
N HIS A 145 -0.58 11.12 0.95
CA HIS A 145 -0.63 10.11 -0.12
C HIS A 145 -1.84 10.29 -1.05
N ARG A 146 -3.01 10.66 -0.50
CA ARG A 146 -4.22 10.95 -1.29
C ARG A 146 -4.01 12.11 -2.26
N ARG A 147 -3.41 13.22 -1.81
CA ARG A 147 -3.10 14.37 -2.67
C ARG A 147 -2.08 14.01 -3.75
N MET A 148 -0.99 13.34 -3.36
CA MET A 148 -0.01 12.82 -4.31
C MET A 148 -0.67 11.94 -5.38
N ARG A 149 -1.53 11.01 -4.97
CA ARG A 149 -2.21 10.09 -5.89
C ARG A 149 -3.10 10.83 -6.88
N ALA A 150 -3.84 11.83 -6.42
CA ALA A 150 -4.68 12.64 -7.30
C ALA A 150 -3.83 13.30 -8.40
N ARG A 151 -2.71 13.93 -8.01
CA ARG A 151 -1.78 14.56 -8.95
C ARG A 151 -1.07 13.54 -9.85
N PHE A 152 -0.66 12.40 -9.31
CA PHE A 152 -0.03 11.32 -10.05
C PHE A 152 -0.94 10.78 -11.17
N LYS A 153 -2.22 10.52 -10.87
CA LYS A 153 -3.21 10.08 -11.87
C LYS A 153 -3.37 11.13 -12.98
N GLU A 154 -3.38 12.42 -12.63
CA GLU A 154 -3.44 13.51 -13.61
C GLU A 154 -2.21 13.54 -14.54
N VAL A 155 -1.01 13.48 -13.94
CA VAL A 155 0.27 13.45 -14.66
C VAL A 155 0.35 12.26 -15.61
N MET A 156 0.03 11.05 -15.14
CA MET A 156 0.05 9.84 -15.98
C MET A 156 -0.88 9.96 -17.19
N ARG A 157 -2.06 10.57 -17.00
CA ARG A 157 -3.01 10.84 -18.10
C ARG A 157 -2.46 11.87 -19.08
N GLN A 158 -1.83 12.94 -18.60
CA GLN A 158 -1.25 14.00 -19.45
C GLN A 158 -0.07 13.49 -20.28
N ARG A 159 0.73 12.59 -19.73
CA ARG A 159 1.89 12.00 -20.41
C ARG A 159 1.53 10.86 -21.36
N ASN A 160 0.28 10.37 -21.35
CA ASN A 160 -0.15 9.27 -22.21
C ASN A 160 0.84 8.09 -22.21
N PHE A 161 1.28 7.68 -21.02
CA PHE A 161 2.27 6.62 -20.79
C PHE A 161 3.71 6.90 -21.25
N GLU A 162 4.04 8.13 -21.63
CA GLU A 162 5.44 8.56 -21.82
C GLU A 162 6.22 8.63 -20.50
N GLN A 163 7.55 8.65 -20.62
CA GLN A 163 8.45 8.73 -19.47
C GLN A 163 8.25 10.00 -18.65
N LEU A 164 8.13 9.83 -17.33
CA LEU A 164 7.96 10.91 -16.38
C LEU A 164 9.24 11.73 -16.24
N THR A 165 9.10 13.05 -16.12
CA THR A 165 10.23 13.99 -15.99
C THR A 165 10.47 14.40 -14.54
N PRO A 166 11.62 15.03 -14.22
CA PRO A 166 11.85 15.63 -12.91
C PRO A 166 10.75 16.62 -12.49
N LYS A 167 10.21 17.39 -13.44
CA LYS A 167 9.10 18.33 -13.17
C LYS A 167 7.81 17.61 -12.79
N ASP A 168 7.49 16.51 -13.46
CA ASP A 168 6.33 15.69 -13.14
C ASP A 168 6.45 15.11 -11.73
N MET A 169 7.61 14.52 -11.43
CA MET A 169 7.93 13.96 -10.11
C MET A 169 7.89 15.00 -9.00
N ALA A 170 8.50 16.16 -9.21
CA ALA A 170 8.43 17.26 -8.26
C ALA A 170 6.98 17.69 -7.98
N SER A 171 6.15 17.79 -9.02
CA SER A 171 4.74 18.17 -8.86
C SER A 171 3.97 17.16 -8.02
N VAL A 172 4.25 15.87 -8.15
CA VAL A 172 3.62 14.82 -7.33
C VAL A 172 4.16 14.84 -5.90
N LEU A 173 5.48 14.93 -5.72
CA LEU A 173 6.11 14.88 -4.39
C LEU A 173 5.73 16.07 -3.51
N ASN A 174 5.59 17.26 -4.08
CA ASN A 174 5.25 18.47 -3.33
C ASN A 174 3.82 18.47 -2.78
N GLU A 175 2.91 17.65 -3.32
CA GLU A 175 1.56 17.45 -2.78
C GLU A 175 1.54 16.84 -1.37
N ARG A 176 2.67 16.27 -0.93
CA ARG A 176 2.83 15.78 0.46
C ARG A 176 2.74 16.92 1.47
N THR A 177 3.18 18.12 1.11
CA THR A 177 3.05 19.29 1.98
C THR A 177 1.58 19.59 2.21
N HIS A 178 1.20 19.85 3.47
CA HIS A 178 -0.16 20.29 3.76
C HIS A 178 -0.41 21.66 3.11
N PRO A 179 -1.60 21.94 2.53
CA PRO A 179 -1.88 23.21 1.86
C PRO A 179 -1.60 24.46 2.74
N GLU A 180 -1.75 24.33 4.06
CA GLU A 180 -1.47 25.41 5.03
C GLU A 180 0.03 25.71 5.20
N ASN A 181 0.91 24.84 4.69
CA ASN A 181 2.37 24.98 4.76
C ASN A 181 2.99 25.19 3.36
N GLN A 182 2.18 25.53 2.36
CA GLN A 182 2.65 25.96 1.05
C GLN A 182 2.82 27.49 1.10
N ASP A 183 4.05 27.95 1.34
CA ASP A 183 4.44 29.37 1.22
C ASP A 183 4.63 29.79 -0.25
#